data_AF-A0A939REG4-F1
#
_entry.id   AF-A0A939REG4-F1
#
_cell.length_a   1.000
_cell.length_b   1.000
_cell.length_c   1.000
_cell.angle_alpha   90.00
_cell.angle_beta   90.00
_cell.angle_gamma   90.00
#
_symmetry.space_group_name_H-M   'P 1'
#
loop_
_entity.id
_entity.type
_entity.pdbx_description
1 polymer ?
#
loop_
_entity_poly.entity_id
_entity_poly.type
_entity_poly.pdbx_seq_one_letter_code
_entity_poly.pdbx_strand_id
1 'polypeptide(L)'
;MPWFAVGDNTDDHPKILAAGNAATGLWVRCGAYASAHLTDGVIPGAVAAKNGTATQIAKLLACGLWHEAGHACTRCPQPRRGDYVMHGYLDANPSRRQVQERRRRAAEKKRQQRNPPPSGDDYADDPGPNR
;
A
#
# COMPACT_ATOMS: atom_id res chain seq x y z
N MET A 1 2.02 4.27 9.20
CA MET A 1 1.23 4.46 7.95
C MET A 1 2.05 3.87 6.81
N PRO A 2 1.46 3.16 5.83
CA PRO A 2 2.20 2.71 4.65
C PRO A 2 2.63 3.93 3.81
N TRP A 3 3.78 3.81 3.19
CA TRP A 3 4.33 4.80 2.25
C TRP A 3 4.12 4.30 0.84
N PHE A 4 3.88 5.21 -0.10
CA PHE A 4 3.94 4.89 -1.52
C PHE A 4 5.41 4.93 -1.96
N ALA A 5 5.92 3.80 -2.45
CA ALA A 5 7.30 3.69 -2.90
C ALA A 5 7.46 4.32 -4.29
N VAL A 6 8.34 5.32 -4.37
CA VAL A 6 8.86 5.91 -5.61
C VAL A 6 10.35 5.61 -5.65
N GLY A 7 10.80 4.85 -6.64
CA GLY A 7 12.21 4.43 -6.73
C GLY A 7 13.10 5.58 -7.20
N ASP A 8 14.38 5.53 -6.84
CA ASP A 8 15.35 6.57 -7.17
C ASP A 8 15.56 6.73 -8.69
N ASN A 9 15.29 5.68 -9.47
CA ASN A 9 15.36 5.67 -10.94
C ASN A 9 14.04 6.06 -11.62
N THR A 10 13.05 6.57 -10.88
CA THR A 10 11.73 6.89 -11.45
C THR A 10 11.84 8.03 -12.47
N ASP A 11 12.71 9.02 -12.23
CA ASP A 11 12.85 10.22 -13.08
C ASP A 11 13.25 9.87 -14.52
N ASP A 12 14.20 8.93 -14.67
CA ASP A 12 14.70 8.47 -15.98
C ASP A 12 13.85 7.36 -16.61
N HIS A 13 12.80 6.88 -15.94
CA HIS A 13 12.02 5.76 -16.44
C HIS A 13 11.24 6.17 -17.71
N PRO A 14 11.33 5.44 -18.84
CA PRO A 14 10.75 5.87 -20.11
C PRO A 14 9.25 6.22 -20.06
N LYS A 15 8.48 5.47 -19.26
CA LYS A 15 7.05 5.76 -19.06
C LYS A 15 6.77 7.05 -18.27
N ILE A 16 7.64 7.40 -17.32
CA ILE A 16 7.52 8.61 -16.50
C ILE A 16 7.86 9.83 -17.37
N LEU A 17 8.94 9.75 -18.15
CA LEU A 17 9.29 10.76 -19.14
C LEU A 17 8.15 10.97 -20.15
N ALA A 18 7.56 9.89 -20.68
CA ALA A 18 6.44 9.95 -21.61
C ALA A 18 5.16 10.57 -21.00
N ALA A 19 4.90 10.34 -19.71
CA ALA A 19 3.79 10.95 -19.01
C ALA A 19 3.99 12.46 -18.83
N GLY A 20 5.23 12.88 -18.54
CA GLY A 20 5.62 14.25 -18.24
C GLY A 20 5.16 14.73 -16.85
N ASN A 21 5.80 15.78 -16.36
CA ASN A 21 5.74 16.21 -14.95
C ASN A 21 4.33 16.33 -14.38
N ALA A 22 3.39 16.91 -15.14
CA ALA A 22 2.03 17.11 -14.67
C ALA A 22 1.28 15.78 -14.43
N ALA A 23 1.45 14.80 -15.32
CA ALA A 23 0.85 13.48 -15.17
C ALA A 23 1.59 12.65 -14.11
N THR A 24 2.91 12.80 -14.00
CA THR A 24 3.71 12.18 -12.92
C THR A 24 3.27 12.70 -11.54
N GLY A 25 2.98 13.98 -11.40
CA GLY A 25 2.41 14.54 -10.17
C GLY A 25 1.07 13.92 -9.79
N LEU A 26 0.19 13.68 -10.78
CA LEU A 26 -1.07 12.95 -10.57
C LEU A 26 -0.79 11.50 -10.12
N TRP A 27 0.14 10.82 -10.79
CA TRP A 27 0.55 9.46 -10.46
C TRP A 27 1.02 9.34 -9.00
N VAL A 28 1.90 10.24 -8.52
CA VAL A 28 2.38 10.25 -7.13
C VAL A 28 1.23 10.47 -6.14
N ARG A 29 0.37 11.47 -6.39
CA ARG A 29 -0.76 11.79 -5.49
C ARG A 29 -1.75 10.63 -5.36
N CYS A 30 -2.06 9.97 -6.47
CA CYS A 30 -2.93 8.81 -6.50
C CYS A 30 -2.24 7.56 -5.89
N GLY A 31 -0.93 7.39 -6.06
CA GLY A 31 -0.18 6.32 -5.41
C GLY A 31 -0.16 6.45 -3.89
N ALA A 32 0.02 7.68 -3.38
CA ALA A 32 -0.09 7.99 -1.96
C ALA A 32 -1.49 7.69 -1.42
N TYR A 33 -2.55 8.04 -2.17
CA TYR A 33 -3.92 7.64 -1.85
C TYR A 33 -4.05 6.11 -1.77
N ALA A 34 -3.57 5.38 -2.77
CA ALA A 34 -3.69 3.91 -2.80
C ALA A 34 -3.01 3.25 -1.59
N SER A 35 -1.85 3.78 -1.19
CA SER A 35 -1.13 3.33 0.00
C SER A 35 -1.92 3.63 1.27
N ALA A 36 -2.35 4.87 1.46
CA ALA A 36 -3.07 5.30 2.66
C ALA A 36 -4.39 4.52 2.86
N HIS A 37 -5.10 4.26 1.77
CA HIS A 37 -6.41 3.59 1.76
C HIS A 37 -6.33 2.08 1.52
N LEU A 38 -5.13 1.52 1.37
CA LEU A 38 -4.88 0.10 1.13
C LEU A 38 -5.73 -0.43 -0.03
N THR A 39 -5.70 0.24 -1.19
CA THR A 39 -6.53 -0.14 -2.36
C THR A 39 -5.81 -1.06 -3.33
N ASP A 40 -4.61 -1.53 -2.98
CA ASP A 40 -3.78 -2.40 -3.84
C ASP A 40 -3.52 -1.80 -5.23
N GLY A 41 -3.39 -0.47 -5.28
CA GLY A 41 -3.12 0.28 -6.51
C GLY A 41 -4.37 0.71 -7.27
N VAL A 42 -5.58 0.33 -6.84
CA VAL A 42 -6.83 0.79 -7.44
C VAL A 42 -7.08 2.26 -7.07
N ILE A 43 -7.37 3.07 -8.07
CA ILE A 43 -7.65 4.50 -7.97
C ILE A 43 -9.11 4.73 -8.39
N PRO A 44 -10.01 5.09 -7.46
CA PRO A 44 -11.38 5.45 -7.81
C PRO A 44 -11.42 6.63 -8.79
N GLY A 45 -12.33 6.61 -9.76
CA GLY A 45 -12.45 7.66 -10.77
C GLY A 45 -12.62 9.06 -10.17
N ALA A 46 -13.40 9.18 -9.10
CA ALA A 46 -13.58 10.44 -8.36
C ALA A 46 -12.28 10.95 -7.73
N VAL A 47 -11.38 10.05 -7.30
CA VAL A 47 -10.07 10.42 -6.73
C VAL A 47 -9.12 10.88 -7.83
N ALA A 48 -9.14 10.22 -8.99
CA ALA A 48 -8.38 10.65 -10.16
C ALA A 48 -8.84 12.05 -10.63
N ALA A 49 -10.15 12.25 -10.79
CA ALA A 49 -10.74 13.53 -11.20
C ALA A 49 -10.51 14.66 -10.18
N LYS A 50 -10.49 14.34 -8.87
CA LYS A 50 -10.17 15.32 -7.82
C LYS A 50 -8.73 15.81 -7.90
N ASN A 51 -7.78 14.96 -8.29
CA ASN A 51 -6.35 15.26 -8.21
C ASN A 51 -5.74 15.71 -9.55
N GLY A 52 -6.42 15.51 -10.68
CA GLY A 52 -5.88 15.82 -11.99
C GLY A 52 -6.93 16.01 -13.07
N THR A 53 -6.46 16.15 -14.31
CA THR A 53 -7.31 16.43 -15.49
C THR A 53 -7.46 15.20 -16.37
N ALA A 54 -8.50 15.19 -17.23
CA ALA A 54 -8.70 14.14 -18.23
C ALA A 54 -7.46 13.94 -19.13
N THR A 55 -6.78 15.03 -19.50
CA THR A 55 -5.54 14.98 -20.30
C THR A 55 -4.40 14.30 -19.54
N GLN A 56 -4.24 14.56 -18.25
CA GLN A 56 -3.21 13.89 -17.44
C GLN A 56 -3.51 12.39 -17.30
N ILE A 57 -4.77 12.02 -17.05
CA ILE A 57 -5.21 10.62 -16.98
C ILE A 57 -4.96 9.91 -18.31
N ALA A 58 -5.34 10.52 -19.44
CA ALA A 58 -5.14 9.96 -20.77
C ALA A 58 -3.65 9.68 -21.05
N LYS A 59 -2.74 10.56 -20.61
CA LYS A 59 -1.29 10.32 -20.72
C LYS A 59 -0.83 9.11 -19.90
N LEU A 60 -1.30 8.96 -18.66
CA LEU A 60 -0.97 7.82 -17.81
C LEU A 60 -1.47 6.49 -18.38
N LEU A 61 -2.64 6.50 -19.03
CA LEU A 61 -3.16 5.34 -19.77
C LEU A 61 -2.30 5.05 -21.01
N ALA A 62 -2.03 6.07 -21.83
CA ALA A 62 -1.28 5.92 -23.08
C ALA A 62 0.15 5.37 -22.87
N CYS A 63 0.84 5.81 -21.81
CA CYS A 63 2.17 5.28 -21.47
C CYS A 63 2.13 3.98 -20.65
N GLY A 64 0.93 3.48 -20.30
CA GLY A 64 0.75 2.25 -19.54
C GLY A 64 1.29 2.32 -18.12
N LEU A 65 1.26 3.50 -17.49
CA LEU A 65 1.44 3.66 -16.04
C LEU A 65 0.14 3.33 -15.31
N TRP A 66 -1.01 3.62 -15.91
CA TRP A 66 -2.33 3.21 -15.42
C TRP A 66 -3.01 2.28 -16.41
N HIS A 67 -3.96 1.50 -15.90
CA HIS A 67 -4.89 0.73 -16.70
C HIS A 67 -6.34 1.07 -16.33
N GLU A 68 -7.22 1.00 -17.32
CA GLU A 68 -8.66 1.09 -17.14
C GLU A 68 -9.32 -0.30 -17.07
N ALA A 69 -10.61 -0.35 -16.74
CA ALA A 69 -11.35 -1.60 -16.69
C ALA A 69 -11.35 -2.33 -18.04
N GLY A 70 -11.03 -3.62 -18.03
CA GLY A 70 -10.94 -4.44 -19.25
C GLY A 70 -9.55 -4.49 -19.89
N HIS A 71 -8.51 -3.96 -19.22
CA HIS A 71 -7.14 -4.06 -19.69
C HIS A 71 -6.65 -5.52 -19.80
N ALA A 72 -5.69 -5.78 -20.67
CA ALA A 72 -5.11 -7.13 -20.85
C ALA A 72 -3.97 -7.49 -19.89
N CYS A 73 -3.49 -6.55 -19.06
CA CYS A 73 -2.39 -6.82 -18.12
C CYS A 73 -2.75 -7.90 -17.09
N THR A 74 -1.98 -8.98 -17.02
CA THR A 74 -2.20 -10.11 -16.10
C THR A 74 -1.68 -9.87 -14.68
N ARG A 75 -0.85 -8.83 -14.48
CA ARG A 75 -0.23 -8.48 -13.20
C ARG A 75 -1.06 -7.52 -12.36
N CYS A 76 -2.04 -6.84 -12.98
CA CYS A 76 -2.83 -5.80 -12.31
C CYS A 76 -4.25 -6.31 -12.06
N PRO A 77 -4.84 -6.03 -10.88
CA PRO A 77 -6.25 -6.34 -10.65
C PRO A 77 -7.13 -5.50 -11.57
N GLN A 78 -8.26 -6.07 -12.00
CA GLN A 78 -9.22 -5.33 -12.82
C GLN A 78 -9.93 -4.27 -11.96
N PRO A 79 -9.86 -2.98 -12.32
CA PRO A 79 -10.65 -1.95 -11.66
C PRO A 79 -12.12 -2.02 -12.13
N ARG A 80 -13.02 -1.34 -11.40
CA ARG A 80 -14.40 -1.15 -11.86
C ARG A 80 -14.42 -0.20 -13.06
N ARG A 81 -15.47 -0.25 -13.87
CA ARG A 81 -15.67 0.73 -14.96
C ARG A 81 -15.65 2.15 -14.39
N GLY A 82 -14.85 3.03 -14.99
CA GLY A 82 -14.63 4.41 -14.53
C GLY A 82 -13.54 4.58 -13.46
N ASP A 83 -13.03 3.48 -12.90
CA ASP A 83 -11.87 3.46 -12.03
C ASP A 83 -10.61 3.05 -12.81
N TYR A 84 -9.45 3.27 -12.18
CA TYR A 84 -8.15 2.95 -12.74
C TYR A 84 -7.35 2.07 -11.79
N VAL A 85 -6.30 1.44 -12.30
CA VAL A 85 -5.30 0.75 -11.48
C VAL A 85 -3.90 1.17 -11.89
N MET A 86 -3.05 1.41 -10.89
CA MET A 86 -1.64 1.73 -11.11
C MET A 86 -0.86 0.47 -11.46
N HIS A 87 -0.20 0.49 -12.62
CA HIS A 87 0.60 -0.63 -13.09
C HIS A 87 1.79 -0.91 -12.17
N GLY A 88 1.98 -2.18 -11.80
CA GLY A 88 3.11 -2.62 -10.97
C GLY A 88 3.07 -2.12 -9.52
N TYR A 89 1.93 -1.61 -9.03
CA TYR A 89 1.83 -1.09 -7.67
C TYR A 89 2.31 -2.10 -6.61
N LEU A 90 1.87 -3.36 -6.73
CA LEU A 90 2.22 -4.44 -5.80
C LEU A 90 3.64 -4.99 -5.97
N ASP A 91 4.38 -4.56 -7.00
CA ASP A 91 5.77 -4.97 -7.21
C ASP A 91 6.69 -4.28 -6.18
N ALA A 92 6.37 -3.02 -5.83
CA ALA A 92 7.13 -2.22 -4.87
C ALA A 92 6.40 -1.96 -3.54
N ASN A 93 5.07 -2.06 -3.51
CA ASN A 93 4.25 -1.71 -2.34
C ASN A 93 3.61 -2.95 -1.71
N PRO A 94 3.47 -3.01 -0.36
CA PRO A 94 2.77 -4.09 0.29
C PRO A 94 1.28 -4.06 -0.02
N SER A 95 0.69 -5.24 -0.22
CA SER A 95 -0.77 -5.41 -0.32
C SER A 95 -1.49 -5.04 0.97
N ARG A 96 -2.78 -4.74 0.87
CA ARG A 96 -3.73 -4.56 1.98
C ARG A 96 -3.59 -5.67 3.00
N ARG A 97 -3.58 -6.92 2.52
CA ARG A 97 -3.47 -8.11 3.36
C ARG A 97 -2.17 -8.08 4.18
N GLN A 98 -1.03 -7.83 3.53
CA GLN A 98 0.27 -7.76 4.21
C GLN A 98 0.31 -6.62 5.23
N VAL A 99 -0.23 -5.44 4.91
CA VAL A 99 -0.28 -4.32 5.86
C VAL A 99 -1.17 -4.64 7.05
N GLN A 100 -2.36 -5.20 6.84
CA GLN A 100 -3.27 -5.59 7.91
C GLN A 100 -2.68 -6.68 8.80
N GLU A 101 -2.00 -7.67 8.21
CA GLU A 101 -1.31 -8.70 8.97
C GLU A 101 -0.17 -8.12 9.82
N ARG A 102 0.66 -7.24 9.27
CA ARG A 102 1.71 -6.54 10.04
C ARG A 102 1.09 -5.76 11.21
N ARG A 103 -0.03 -5.08 10.99
CA ARG A 103 -0.77 -4.35 12.04
C ARG A 103 -1.29 -5.31 13.12
N ARG A 104 -1.89 -6.45 12.73
CA ARG A 104 -2.39 -7.47 13.67
C ARG A 104 -1.26 -8.03 14.54
N ARG A 105 -0.16 -8.46 13.93
CA ARG A 105 1.03 -8.98 14.64
C ARG A 105 1.62 -7.95 15.60
N ALA A 106 1.70 -6.69 15.18
CA ALA A 106 2.18 -5.61 16.04
C ALA A 106 1.24 -5.34 17.23
N ALA A 107 -0.09 -5.38 17.01
CA ALA A 107 -1.07 -5.22 18.07
C ALA A 107 -1.02 -6.39 19.07
N GLU A 108 -0.89 -7.62 18.59
CA GLU A 108 -0.75 -8.81 19.42
C GLU A 108 0.52 -8.77 20.28
N LYS A 109 1.67 -8.44 19.68
CA LYS A 109 2.94 -8.25 20.42
C LYS A 109 2.79 -7.20 21.52
N LYS A 110 2.14 -6.07 21.22
CA LYS A 110 1.87 -5.02 22.23
C LYS A 110 0.92 -5.49 23.34
N ARG A 111 -0.07 -6.33 23.02
CA ARG A 111 -0.96 -6.93 24.02
C ARG A 111 -0.20 -7.85 24.97
N GLN A 112 0.65 -8.73 24.42
CA GLN A 112 1.48 -9.64 25.21
C GLN A 112 2.46 -8.88 26.11
N GLN A 113 3.04 -7.78 25.64
CA GLN A 113 3.93 -6.93 26.46
C GLN A 113 3.19 -6.24 27.62
N ARG A 114 1.89 -5.95 27.49
CA ARG A 114 1.08 -5.30 28.53
C ARG A 114 0.51 -6.28 29.55
N ASN A 115 0.29 -7.52 29.16
CA ASN A 115 -0.21 -8.58 30.03
C ASN A 115 0.64 -9.84 29.79
N PRO A 116 1.86 -9.88 30.33
CA PRO A 116 2.72 -11.05 30.18
C PRO A 116 2.05 -12.25 30.84
N PRO A 117 2.20 -13.46 30.28
CA PRO A 117 1.79 -14.66 31.01
C PRO A 117 2.56 -14.74 32.34
N PRO A 118 1.98 -15.34 33.40
CA PRO A 118 2.68 -15.52 34.66
C PRO A 118 4.02 -16.21 34.40
N SER A 119 5.09 -15.63 34.96
CA SER A 119 6.43 -16.23 34.94
C SER A 119 6.36 -17.60 35.62
N GLY A 120 6.93 -18.62 35.00
CA GLY A 120 7.00 -19.97 35.56
C GLY A 120 7.97 -20.11 36.73
N ASP A 121 8.44 -19.00 37.32
CA ASP A 121 9.53 -18.94 38.29
C ASP A 121 9.01 -18.70 39.72
N ASP A 122 7.70 -18.66 39.93
CA ASP A 122 7.07 -18.33 41.22
C ASP A 122 6.94 -19.54 42.18
N TYR A 123 7.70 -20.62 41.96
CA TYR A 123 7.75 -21.81 42.85
C TYR A 123 9.16 -22.03 43.44
N ALA A 124 9.60 -21.16 44.35
CA ALA A 124 10.62 -21.51 45.35
C ALA A 124 10.67 -20.46 46.47
N ASP A 125 9.91 -20.67 47.55
CA ASP A 125 10.41 -20.71 48.94
C ASP A 125 9.21 -20.86 49.88
N ASP A 126 8.87 -22.11 50.24
CA ASP A 126 8.09 -22.39 51.45
C ASP A 126 9.10 -22.84 52.52
N PRO A 127 9.58 -21.95 53.41
CA PRO A 127 10.39 -22.37 54.53
C PRO A 127 9.45 -23.07 55.51
N GLY A 128 9.36 -24.40 55.38
CA GLY A 128 8.57 -25.26 56.25
C GLY A 128 8.83 -24.99 57.75
N PRO A 129 7.86 -25.27 58.63
CA PRO A 129 7.85 -24.77 59.99
C PRO A 129 9.04 -25.34 60.78
N ASN A 130 9.85 -24.43 61.31
CA ASN A 130 11.04 -24.75 62.10
C ASN A 130 10.62 -25.46 63.40
N ARG A 131 11.30 -26.57 63.70
CA ARG A 131 10.98 -27.52 64.77
C ARG A 131 11.51 -27.08 66.13
#